data_AF-A0A545TCJ2-F1
#
_entry.id   AF-A0A545TCJ2-F1
#
_cell.length_a   1.000
_cell.length_b   1.000
_cell.length_c   1.000
_cell.angle_alpha   90.00
_cell.angle_beta   90.00
_cell.angle_gamma   90.00
#
_symmetry.space_group_name_H-M   'P 1'
#
loop_
_entity.id
_entity.type
_entity.pdbx_description
1 polymer ?
#
loop_
_entity_poly.entity_id
_entity_poly.type
_entity_poly.pdbx_seq_one_letter_code
_entity_poly.pdbx_strand_id
1 'polypeptide(L)'
;MKKLFGLVLIFNCFLLTPLHASEERHIHVNGEHLDRQDIVLMDQLFGKTVANGFYWINFQTGHWGLEANDEPLGVIEVIRQNYLQQVAQQSQSNEAKPEINMSQNGRVVSGKLNGQECTFVSVGGTTVKSCD
;
A
#
# COMPACT_ATOMS: atom_id res chain seq x y z
N MET A 1 -44.73 37.24 49.62
CA MET A 1 -43.88 38.29 49.04
C MET A 1 -42.68 37.61 48.39
N LYS A 2 -42.59 37.63 47.05
CA LYS A 2 -41.50 38.31 46.29
C LYS A 2 -40.12 37.67 46.58
N LYS A 3 -39.39 36.99 45.67
CA LYS A 3 -39.14 37.23 44.24
C LYS A 3 -38.22 36.13 43.63
N LEU A 4 -38.38 35.95 42.31
CA LEU A 4 -37.41 35.63 41.24
C LEU A 4 -36.52 34.37 41.40
N PHE A 5 -36.79 33.28 40.65
CA PHE A 5 -36.28 33.05 39.27
C PHE A 5 -34.79 33.43 39.10
N GLY A 6 -33.92 32.55 39.59
CA GLY A 6 -32.48 32.59 39.33
C GLY A 6 -32.15 31.92 38.01
N LEU A 7 -32.13 32.74 36.96
CA LEU A 7 -31.28 32.68 35.76
C LEU A 7 -30.54 31.34 35.51
N VAL A 8 -31.07 30.55 34.58
CA VAL A 8 -30.35 29.47 33.88
C VAL A 8 -29.18 30.12 33.12
N LEU A 9 -27.99 30.11 33.73
CA LEU A 9 -26.77 30.55 33.06
C LEU A 9 -26.28 29.40 32.20
N ILE A 10 -26.56 29.55 30.91
CA ILE A 10 -26.14 28.77 29.77
C ILE A 10 -24.61 28.62 29.83
N PHE A 11 -24.12 27.58 30.50
CA PHE A 11 -22.74 27.09 30.35
C PHE A 11 -22.71 26.18 29.11
N ASN A 12 -23.07 26.76 27.97
CA ASN A 12 -22.78 26.21 26.65
C ASN A 12 -21.30 26.54 26.40
N CYS A 13 -20.45 25.89 27.21
CA CYS A 13 -19.01 25.90 26.99
C CYS A 13 -18.82 25.17 25.68
N PHE A 14 -18.73 25.98 24.63
CA PHE A 14 -18.18 25.65 23.34
C PHE A 14 -17.20 24.50 23.49
N LEU A 15 -17.63 23.34 22.99
CA LEU A 15 -16.77 22.28 22.52
C LEU A 15 -15.94 22.86 21.37
N LEU A 16 -14.99 23.74 21.68
CA LEU A 16 -13.89 24.10 20.80
C LEU A 16 -12.93 22.91 20.84
N THR A 17 -13.37 21.80 20.23
CA THR A 17 -12.39 20.81 19.81
C THR A 17 -11.52 21.52 18.77
N PRO A 18 -10.22 21.64 18.99
CA PRO A 18 -9.34 22.01 17.90
C PRO A 18 -9.61 21.01 16.78
N LEU A 19 -10.11 21.50 15.64
CA LEU A 19 -9.89 20.85 14.36
C LEU A 19 -8.37 20.82 14.23
N HIS A 20 -7.74 19.78 14.78
CA HIS A 20 -6.39 19.44 14.42
C HIS A 20 -6.50 19.10 12.96
N ALA A 21 -6.20 20.09 12.12
CA ALA A 21 -5.86 19.84 10.74
C ALA A 21 -4.73 18.81 10.83
N SER A 22 -5.06 17.55 10.56
CA SER A 22 -4.07 16.49 10.51
C SER A 22 -3.10 16.93 9.44
N GLU A 23 -1.93 17.40 9.86
CA GLU A 23 -0.86 17.74 8.94
C GLU A 23 -0.64 16.51 8.06
N GLU A 24 -0.78 16.71 6.75
CA GLU A 24 -0.63 15.63 5.80
C GLU A 24 0.81 15.14 5.88
N ARG A 25 0.99 13.84 6.05
CA ARG A 25 2.34 13.28 6.17
C ARG A 25 2.97 13.24 4.78
N HIS A 26 4.18 13.79 4.69
CA HIS A 26 4.96 13.86 3.46
C HIS A 26 6.03 12.79 3.48
N ILE A 27 5.68 11.62 2.95
CA ILE A 27 6.59 10.48 2.87
C ILE A 27 6.78 10.09 1.42
N HIS A 28 8.04 9.97 1.03
CA HIS A 28 8.43 9.55 -0.31
C HIS A 28 9.19 8.24 -0.23
N VAL A 29 8.84 7.27 -1.07
CA VAL A 29 9.55 5.99 -1.19
C VAL A 29 9.99 5.82 -2.64
N ASN A 30 11.29 5.65 -2.87
CA ASN A 30 11.85 5.51 -4.23
C ASN A 30 11.43 6.68 -5.17
N GLY A 31 11.34 7.90 -4.62
CA GLY A 31 10.93 9.11 -5.35
C GLY A 31 9.42 9.31 -5.50
N GLU A 32 8.58 8.34 -5.12
CA GLU A 32 7.12 8.45 -5.20
C GLU A 32 6.53 8.91 -3.87
N HIS A 33 5.61 9.89 -3.92
CA HIS A 33 4.88 10.34 -2.75
C HIS A 33 3.79 9.33 -2.40
N LEU A 34 3.78 8.84 -1.16
CA LEU A 34 2.78 7.90 -0.69
C LEU A 34 1.47 8.62 -0.35
N ASP A 35 0.35 8.01 -0.69
CA ASP A 35 -0.96 8.48 -0.24
C ASP A 35 -1.23 8.11 1.24
N ARG A 36 -2.36 8.57 1.78
CA ARG A 36 -2.71 8.31 3.17
C ARG A 36 -2.84 6.82 3.48
N GLN A 37 -3.38 6.02 2.57
CA GLN A 37 -3.62 4.60 2.75
C GLN A 37 -2.29 3.85 2.78
N ASP A 38 -1.38 4.18 1.88
CA ASP A 38 -0.03 3.61 1.80
C ASP A 38 0.81 3.97 3.02
N ILE A 39 0.70 5.20 3.51
CA ILE A 39 1.38 5.61 4.74
C ILE A 39 0.87 4.80 5.95
N VAL A 40 -0.45 4.57 6.05
CA VAL A 40 -1.02 3.73 7.14
C VAL A 40 -0.54 2.29 7.03
N LEU A 41 -0.50 1.73 5.83
CA LEU A 41 0.06 0.40 5.61
C LEU A 41 1.53 0.35 6.03
N MET A 42 2.30 1.40 5.73
CA MET A 42 3.70 1.49 6.10
C MET A 42 3.88 1.53 7.62
N ASP A 43 3.05 2.29 8.35
CA ASP A 43 3.05 2.29 9.82
C ASP A 43 2.77 0.89 10.40
N GLN A 44 1.84 0.14 9.79
CA GLN A 44 1.51 -1.23 10.19
C GLN A 44 2.68 -2.19 9.95
N LEU A 45 3.36 -2.07 8.80
CA LEU A 45 4.51 -2.91 8.45
C LEU A 45 5.68 -2.69 9.41
N PHE A 46 5.90 -1.45 9.88
CA PHE A 46 6.98 -1.13 10.81
C PHE A 46 6.59 -1.20 12.30
N GLY A 47 5.31 -1.37 12.60
CA GLY A 47 4.79 -1.38 13.97
C GLY A 47 4.95 -0.04 14.70
N LYS A 48 5.21 1.05 13.97
CA LYS A 48 5.40 2.40 14.50
C LYS A 48 5.08 3.44 13.44
N THR A 49 4.74 4.65 13.88
CA THR A 49 4.56 5.79 12.98
C THR A 49 5.86 6.14 12.27
N VAL A 50 5.83 6.16 10.94
CA VAL A 50 6.95 6.65 10.14
C VAL A 50 6.90 8.17 10.04
N ALA A 51 8.05 8.81 10.22
CA ALA A 51 8.19 10.26 10.14
C ALA A 51 8.15 10.74 8.68
N ASN A 52 7.89 12.04 8.49
CA ASN A 52 8.02 12.67 7.17
C ASN A 52 9.46 12.56 6.67
N GLY A 53 9.63 12.32 5.37
CA GLY A 53 10.95 12.21 4.76
C GLY A 53 10.98 11.42 3.47
N PHE A 54 12.20 11.15 3.04
CA PHE A 54 12.50 10.39 1.82
C PHE A 54 13.19 9.09 2.19
N TYR A 55 12.69 7.99 1.62
CA TYR A 55 13.10 6.65 1.92
C TYR A 55 13.35 5.87 0.63
N TRP A 56 14.13 4.81 0.74
CA TRP A 56 14.28 3.82 -0.32
C TRP A 56 13.85 2.44 0.18
N ILE A 57 13.31 1.63 -0.74
CA ILE A 57 13.01 0.23 -0.53
C ILE A 57 13.58 -0.57 -1.71
N ASN A 58 14.36 -1.59 -1.41
CA ASN A 58 14.78 -2.60 -2.37
C ASN A 58 13.80 -3.79 -2.32
N PHE A 59 12.98 -3.94 -3.36
CA PHE A 59 11.96 -5.00 -3.42
C PHE A 59 12.52 -6.42 -3.58
N GLN A 60 13.79 -6.57 -3.96
CA GLN A 60 14.43 -7.88 -4.11
C GLN A 60 14.94 -8.40 -2.76
N THR A 61 15.51 -7.52 -1.94
CA THR A 61 16.09 -7.89 -0.64
C THR A 61 15.14 -7.61 0.53
N GLY A 62 14.13 -6.77 0.32
CA GLY A 62 13.28 -6.21 1.37
C GLY A 62 13.99 -5.16 2.23
N HIS A 63 15.24 -4.79 1.92
CA HIS A 63 15.95 -3.75 2.66
C HIS A 63 15.31 -2.39 2.43
N TRP A 64 15.31 -1.56 3.47
CA TRP A 64 14.80 -0.19 3.39
C TRP A 64 15.65 0.76 4.23
N GLY A 65 15.64 2.04 3.89
CA GLY A 65 16.44 3.05 4.57
C GLY A 65 16.04 4.48 4.20
N LEU A 66 16.81 5.45 4.69
CA LEU A 66 16.66 6.86 4.33
C LEU A 66 17.29 7.12 2.96
N GLU A 67 16.65 7.93 2.13
CA GLU A 67 17.23 8.38 0.86
C GLU A 67 18.57 9.11 1.11
N ALA A 68 19.55 8.88 0.24
CA ALA A 68 20.95 9.31 0.37
C ALA A 68 21.76 8.65 1.51
N ASN A 69 21.21 7.66 2.21
CA ASN A 69 21.97 6.79 3.11
C ASN A 69 21.90 5.33 2.63
N ASP A 70 23.06 4.77 2.28
CA ASP A 70 23.16 3.38 1.80
C ASP A 70 23.01 2.35 2.93
N GLU A 71 23.07 2.77 4.19
CA GLU A 71 22.86 1.87 5.33
C GLU A 71 21.37 1.57 5.53
N PRO A 72 20.95 0.29 5.43
CA PRO A 72 19.56 -0.08 5.64
C PRO A 72 19.18 0.10 7.12
N LEU A 73 18.00 0.67 7.35
CA LEU A 73 17.37 0.73 8.68
C LEU A 73 16.75 -0.59 9.10
N GLY A 74 16.46 -1.48 8.15
CA GLY A 74 15.95 -2.82 8.44
C GLY A 74 15.52 -3.59 7.19
N VAL A 75 14.74 -4.65 7.41
CA VAL A 75 14.22 -5.54 6.38
C VAL A 75 12.71 -5.70 6.55
N ILE A 76 11.96 -5.53 5.46
CA ILE A 76 10.53 -5.80 5.39
C ILE A 76 10.35 -7.25 4.93
N GLU A 77 10.19 -8.16 5.88
CA GLU A 77 10.21 -9.61 5.62
C GLU A 77 9.12 -10.04 4.61
N VAL A 78 7.94 -9.42 4.65
CA VAL A 78 6.86 -9.72 3.71
C VAL A 78 7.25 -9.46 2.26
N ILE A 79 8.01 -8.39 1.98
CA ILE A 79 8.51 -8.08 0.63
C ILE A 79 9.51 -9.15 0.18
N ARG A 80 10.43 -9.51 1.06
CA ARG A 80 11.44 -10.56 0.79
C ARG A 80 10.76 -11.90 0.47
N GLN A 81 9.78 -12.31 1.26
CA GLN A 81 9.06 -13.57 1.05
C GLN A 81 8.27 -13.55 -0.27
N ASN A 82 7.60 -12.45 -0.59
CA ASN A 82 6.86 -12.31 -1.85
C ASN A 82 7.79 -12.41 -3.06
N TYR A 83 8.96 -11.77 -3.01
CA TYR A 83 9.95 -11.86 -4.09
C TYR A 83 10.44 -13.30 -4.30
N LEU A 84 10.78 -14.01 -3.22
CA LEU A 84 11.21 -15.41 -3.29
C LEU A 84 10.14 -16.32 -3.91
N GLN A 85 8.86 -16.11 -3.57
CA GLN A 85 7.75 -16.85 -4.15
C GLN A 85 7.60 -16.59 -5.67
N GLN A 86 7.76 -15.34 -6.10
CA GLN A 86 7.70 -14.99 -7.52
C GLN A 86 8.83 -15.67 -8.31
N VAL A 87 10.06 -15.67 -7.79
CA VAL A 87 11.20 -16.33 -8.43
C VAL A 87 11.01 -17.86 -8.50
N ALA A 88 10.45 -18.46 -7.45
CA ALA A 88 10.15 -19.89 -7.43
C ALA A 88 9.09 -20.28 -8.48
N GLN A 89 8.05 -19.46 -8.66
CA GLN A 89 6.99 -19.70 -9.64
C GLN A 89 7.47 -19.51 -11.10
N GLN A 90 8.36 -18.55 -11.36
CA GLN A 90 8.92 -18.34 -12.71
C GLN A 90 9.72 -19.57 -13.19
N SER A 91 10.36 -20.30 -12.28
CA SER A 91 11.18 -21.48 -12.59
C SER A 91 10.36 -22.68 -13.10
N GLN A 92 9.04 -22.70 -12.90
CA GLN A 92 8.14 -23.77 -13.37
C GLN A 92 7.38 -23.41 -14.66
N SER A 93 7.59 -22.22 -15.22
CA SER A 93 6.84 -21.72 -16.40
C SER A 93 7.56 -21.88 -17.75
N ASN A 94 8.56 -22.76 -17.83
CA ASN A 94 9.31 -23.03 -19.08
C ASN A 94 8.60 -23.99 -20.06
N GLU A 95 7.31 -24.30 -19.89
CA GLU A 95 6.55 -25.06 -20.88
C GLU A 95 5.34 -24.27 -21.41
N ALA A 96 5.37 -24.06 -22.73
CA ALA A 96 4.37 -23.44 -23.60
C ALA A 96 4.14 -21.94 -23.41
N LYS A 97 4.88 -21.13 -24.21
CA LYS A 97 4.61 -19.72 -24.52
C LYS A 97 3.23 -19.60 -25.19
N PRO A 98 2.18 -19.06 -24.54
CA PRO A 98 1.04 -18.54 -25.26
C PRO A 98 1.39 -17.10 -25.63
N GLU A 99 1.38 -16.79 -26.92
CA GLU A 99 1.54 -15.44 -27.43
C GLU A 99 0.29 -14.62 -27.04
N ILE A 100 0.26 -14.10 -25.81
CA ILE A 100 -0.81 -13.21 -25.35
C ILE A 100 -0.35 -11.78 -25.64
N ASN A 101 -0.99 -11.17 -26.64
CA ASN A 101 -0.81 -9.79 -27.06
C ASN A 101 -1.19 -8.82 -25.92
N MET A 102 -0.22 -8.46 -25.08
CA MET A 102 -0.38 -7.59 -23.91
C MET A 102 -0.45 -6.10 -24.29
N SER A 103 -1.55 -5.70 -24.92
CA SER A 103 -1.80 -4.28 -25.21
C SER A 103 -3.22 -3.85 -24.85
N GLN A 104 -3.79 -4.30 -23.74
CA GLN A 104 -5.08 -3.77 -23.27
C GLN A 104 -5.10 -3.66 -21.74
N ASN A 105 -4.74 -2.48 -21.24
CA ASN A 105 -4.95 -2.04 -19.86
C ASN A 105 -6.37 -2.39 -19.41
N GLY A 106 -6.50 -3.28 -18.42
CA GLY A 106 -7.75 -3.55 -17.73
C GLY A 106 -8.74 -4.51 -18.41
N ARG A 107 -8.33 -5.25 -19.45
CA ARG A 107 -9.23 -6.25 -20.06
C ARG A 107 -8.98 -7.65 -19.49
N VAL A 108 -10.05 -8.25 -18.97
CA VAL A 108 -10.09 -9.67 -18.61
C VAL A 108 -10.05 -10.48 -19.92
N VAL A 109 -9.05 -11.34 -20.07
CA VAL A 109 -8.93 -12.23 -21.22
C VAL A 109 -9.06 -13.66 -20.73
N SER A 110 -9.99 -14.41 -21.31
CA SER A 110 -10.12 -15.85 -21.06
C SER A 110 -9.47 -16.61 -22.20
N GLY A 111 -8.76 -17.70 -21.88
CA GLY A 111 -8.12 -18.55 -22.86
C GLY A 111 -7.69 -19.88 -22.24
N LYS A 112 -7.41 -20.85 -23.11
CA LYS A 112 -7.00 -22.19 -22.67
C LYS A 112 -5.50 -22.24 -22.40
N LEU A 113 -5.11 -22.79 -21.27
CA LEU A 113 -3.73 -23.11 -20.92
C LEU A 113 -3.68 -24.56 -20.46
N ASN A 114 -2.88 -25.40 -21.14
CA ASN A 114 -2.82 -26.85 -20.89
C ASN A 114 -4.19 -27.58 -20.95
N GLY A 115 -5.10 -27.07 -21.78
CA GLY A 115 -6.44 -27.63 -21.94
C GLY A 115 -7.46 -27.21 -20.88
N GLN A 116 -7.04 -26.49 -19.83
CA GLN A 116 -7.92 -25.87 -18.84
C GLN A 116 -8.27 -24.44 -19.24
N GLU A 117 -9.51 -24.01 -18.98
CA GLU A 117 -9.94 -22.62 -19.19
C GLU A 117 -9.34 -21.73 -18.08
N CYS A 118 -8.62 -20.71 -18.49
CA CYS A 118 -7.96 -19.77 -17.59
C CYS A 118 -8.40 -18.34 -17.89
N THR A 119 -8.53 -17.55 -16.83
CA THR A 119 -8.83 -16.13 -16.88
C THR A 119 -7.61 -15.34 -16.43
N PHE A 120 -7.20 -14.37 -17.24
CA PHE A 120 -6.08 -13.48 -17.00
C PHE A 120 -6.58 -12.06 -16.76
N VAL A 121 -6.10 -11.42 -15.70
CA VAL A 121 -6.43 -10.04 -15.34
C VAL A 121 -5.13 -9.27 -15.13
N SER A 122 -4.94 -8.18 -15.88
CA SER A 122 -3.75 -7.33 -15.76
C SER A 122 -4.12 -5.98 -15.17
N VAL A 123 -3.54 -5.63 -14.02
CA VAL A 123 -3.76 -4.38 -13.28
C VAL A 123 -2.41 -3.80 -12.86
N GLY A 124 -2.13 -2.57 -13.27
CA GLY A 124 -0.92 -1.85 -12.83
C GLY A 124 0.41 -2.57 -13.15
N GLY A 125 0.50 -3.25 -14.29
CA GLY A 125 1.71 -4.00 -14.68
C GLY A 125 1.85 -5.38 -14.04
N THR A 126 0.93 -5.77 -13.15
CA THR A 126 0.86 -7.12 -12.56
C THR A 126 -0.23 -7.93 -13.25
N THR A 127 0.08 -9.17 -13.65
CA THR A 127 -0.89 -10.09 -14.25
C THR A 127 -1.24 -11.21 -13.27
N VAL A 128 -2.52 -11.33 -12.94
CA VAL A 128 -3.09 -12.40 -12.11
C VAL A 128 -3.79 -13.42 -13.02
N LYS A 129 -3.62 -14.70 -12.72
CA LYS A 129 -4.17 -15.83 -13.49
C LYS A 129 -5.02 -16.71 -12.56
N SER A 130 -6.20 -17.11 -13.01
CA SER A 130 -7.05 -18.12 -12.37
C SER A 130 -7.45 -19.17 -13.40
N CYS A 131 -7.27 -20.46 -13.10
CA CYS A 131 -7.72 -21.57 -13.96
C CYS A 131 -8.64 -22.49 -13.17
N ASP A 132 -9.68 -22.99 -13.83
CA ASP A 132 -10.58 -24.01 -13.29
C ASP A 132 -10.12 -25.45 -13.64
#